data_AF-R5QKG7-F1
#
_entry.id   AF-R5QKG7-F1
#
_cell.length_a   1.000
_cell.length_b   1.000
_cell.length_c   1.000
_cell.angle_alpha   90.00
_cell.angle_beta   90.00
_cell.angle_gamma   90.00
#
_symmetry.space_group_name_H-M   'P 1'
#
loop_
_entity.id
_entity.type
_entity.pdbx_description
1 polymer ?
#
loop_
_entity_poly.entity_id
_entity_poly.type
_entity_poly.pdbx_seq_one_letter_code
_entity_poly.pdbx_strand_id
1 'polypeptide(L)'
;MVAIKIQSLRDVARVYLQTLGYGDADVSEEDISFLLESASSQTAEEFICKADEFAYGLAKEIFGKCSEDKSAETARFKLTFSLCGGAGQCSVKDLVKGKLSDALKSEMKKRAVINAPEYRFEEMKPQTIDEVHWIRKMFSRFKKD
;
A
#
# COMPACT_ATOMS: atom_id res chain seq x y z
N MET A 1 -18.80 -7.58 20.90
CA MET A 1 -17.32 -7.64 20.93
C MET A 1 -16.86 -8.33 19.66
N VAL A 2 -16.35 -7.59 18.70
CA VAL A 2 -15.67 -8.18 17.54
C VAL A 2 -14.26 -8.53 18.02
N ALA A 3 -13.93 -9.82 18.07
CA ALA A 3 -12.58 -10.24 18.39
C ALA A 3 -11.65 -9.70 17.31
N ILE A 4 -10.74 -8.78 17.67
CA ILE A 4 -9.61 -8.44 16.84
C ILE A 4 -8.78 -9.72 16.77
N LYS A 5 -8.94 -10.48 15.69
CA LYS A 5 -8.18 -11.71 15.45
C LYS A 5 -6.71 -11.30 15.48
N ILE A 6 -5.95 -11.80 16.46
CA ILE A 6 -4.49 -11.65 16.49
C ILE A 6 -4.01 -12.22 15.16
N GLN A 7 -3.58 -11.33 14.25
CA GLN A 7 -3.13 -11.74 12.93
C GLN A 7 -1.84 -12.53 13.13
N SER A 8 -1.83 -13.79 12.72
CA SER A 8 -0.59 -14.56 12.70
C SER A 8 0.37 -13.93 11.68
N LEU A 9 1.69 -14.10 11.84
CA LEU A 9 2.65 -13.65 10.83
C LEU A 9 2.34 -14.20 9.44
N ARG A 10 1.78 -15.41 9.36
CA ARG A 10 1.30 -16.00 8.11
C ARG A 10 0.15 -15.22 7.50
N ASP A 11 -0.82 -14.79 8.31
CA ASP A 11 -1.93 -13.95 7.84
C ASP A 11 -1.40 -12.60 7.32
N VAL A 12 -0.43 -12.00 8.02
CA VAL A 12 0.21 -10.75 7.59
C VAL A 12 0.95 -10.94 6.26
N ALA A 13 1.72 -12.01 6.11
CA ALA A 13 2.41 -12.35 4.87
C ALA A 13 1.44 -12.59 3.70
N ARG A 14 0.31 -13.27 3.96
CA ARG A 14 -0.73 -13.47 2.97
C ARG A 14 -1.35 -12.15 2.54
N VAL A 15 -1.76 -11.31 3.50
CA VAL A 15 -2.32 -9.98 3.20
C VAL A 15 -1.32 -9.12 2.43
N TYR A 16 -0.03 -9.17 2.77
CA TYR A 16 1.01 -8.48 2.03
C TYR A 16 1.04 -8.91 0.55
N LEU A 17 1.03 -10.21 0.27
CA LEU A 17 0.98 -10.73 -1.11
C LEU A 17 -0.33 -10.36 -1.82
N GLN A 18 -1.47 -10.42 -1.14
CA GLN A 18 -2.75 -9.98 -1.70
C GLN A 18 -2.70 -8.50 -2.11
N THR A 19 -2.03 -7.63 -1.33
CA THR A 19 -1.89 -6.21 -1.69
C THR A 19 -1.07 -5.99 -2.96
N LEU A 20 -0.22 -6.95 -3.34
CA LEU A 20 0.53 -6.95 -4.60
C LEU A 20 -0.27 -7.53 -5.78
N GLY A 21 -1.46 -8.09 -5.52
CA GLY A 21 -2.36 -8.64 -6.52
C GLY A 21 -2.32 -10.17 -6.64
N TYR A 22 -1.63 -10.89 -5.74
CA TYR A 22 -1.70 -12.36 -5.74
C TYR A 22 -3.06 -12.83 -5.19
N GLY A 23 -3.75 -13.70 -5.93
CA GLY A 23 -5.00 -14.29 -5.49
C GLY A 23 -4.82 -15.34 -4.40
N ASP A 24 -5.83 -15.56 -3.57
CA ASP A 24 -5.81 -16.59 -2.53
C ASP A 24 -5.59 -18.01 -3.07
N ALA A 25 -6.06 -18.27 -4.30
CA ALA A 25 -5.85 -19.56 -4.96
C ALA A 25 -4.43 -19.71 -5.54
N ASP A 26 -3.72 -18.60 -5.75
CA ASP A 26 -2.41 -18.57 -6.41
C ASP A 26 -1.24 -18.59 -5.40
N VAL A 27 -1.51 -18.32 -4.13
CA VAL A 27 -0.52 -18.32 -3.04
C VAL A 27 -0.59 -19.63 -2.27
N SER A 28 0.45 -20.45 -2.37
CA SER A 28 0.56 -21.68 -1.58
C SER A 28 1.15 -21.42 -0.18
N GLU A 29 0.95 -22.36 0.74
CA GLU A 29 1.57 -22.28 2.08
C GLU A 29 3.11 -22.33 2.01
N GLU A 30 3.67 -22.97 0.99
CA GLU A 30 5.11 -22.97 0.74
C GLU A 30 5.61 -21.59 0.33
N ASP A 31 4.82 -20.81 -0.43
CA ASP A 31 5.19 -19.44 -0.81
C ASP A 31 5.16 -18.49 0.39
N ILE A 32 4.16 -18.65 1.26
CA ILE A 32 4.07 -17.90 2.54
C ILE A 32 5.27 -18.25 3.43
N SER A 33 5.59 -19.54 3.57
CA SER A 33 6.72 -19.99 4.38
C SER A 33 8.05 -19.48 3.82
N PHE A 34 8.23 -19.55 2.49
CA PHE A 34 9.42 -19.04 1.81
C PHE A 34 9.61 -17.53 2.00
N LEU A 35 8.53 -16.74 1.91
CA LEU A 35 8.57 -15.30 2.14
C LEU A 35 8.92 -14.97 3.60
N LEU A 36 8.34 -15.69 4.56
CA LEU A 36 8.63 -15.52 5.99
C LEU A 36 10.07 -15.90 6.32
N GLU A 37 10.59 -17.00 5.77
CA GLU A 37 11.99 -17.43 5.93
C GLU A 37 12.95 -16.38 5.35
N SER A 38 12.64 -15.89 4.15
CA SER A 38 13.46 -14.88 3.47
C SER A 38 13.50 -13.56 4.24
N ALA A 39 12.39 -13.16 4.85
CA ALA A 39 12.36 -12.01 5.74
C ALA A 39 13.06 -12.30 7.09
N SER A 40 12.97 -13.52 7.64
CA SER A 40 13.55 -13.86 8.95
C SER A 40 13.12 -12.86 10.05
N SER A 41 11.81 -12.64 10.20
CA SER A 41 11.22 -11.65 11.12
C SER A 41 10.46 -12.30 12.26
N GLN A 42 10.47 -11.66 13.44
CA GLN A 42 9.77 -12.16 14.63
C GLN A 42 8.45 -11.40 14.87
N THR A 43 8.32 -10.19 14.34
CA THR A 43 7.12 -9.34 14.44
C THR A 43 6.54 -8.98 13.08
N ALA A 44 5.29 -8.53 13.06
CA ALA A 44 4.58 -8.14 11.83
C ALA A 44 5.22 -6.89 11.21
N GLU A 45 5.60 -5.92 12.03
CA GLU A 45 6.26 -4.69 11.60
C GLU A 45 7.63 -4.98 10.98
N GLU A 46 8.44 -5.82 11.63
CA GLU A 46 9.73 -6.25 11.08
C GLU A 46 9.56 -7.00 9.75
N PHE A 47 8.54 -7.85 9.66
CA PHE A 47 8.22 -8.57 8.43
C PHE A 47 7.90 -7.59 7.29
N ILE A 48 7.00 -6.63 7.53
CA ILE A 48 6.63 -5.62 6.52
C ILE A 48 7.84 -4.79 6.10
N CYS A 49 8.65 -4.32 7.05
CA CYS A 49 9.85 -3.56 6.75
C CYS A 49 10.82 -4.31 5.83
N LYS A 50 11.05 -5.60 6.07
CA LYS A 50 11.95 -6.42 5.24
C LYS A 50 11.33 -6.81 3.89
N ALA A 51 10.03 -7.08 3.86
CA ALA A 51 9.32 -7.31 2.61
C ALA A 51 9.39 -6.05 1.70
N ASP A 52 9.32 -4.87 2.30
CA ASP A 52 9.50 -3.58 1.64
C ASP A 52 10.94 -3.35 1.17
N GLU A 53 11.93 -3.93 1.84
CA GLU A 53 13.32 -3.90 1.38
C GLU A 53 13.53 -4.68 0.08
N PHE A 54 12.85 -5.82 -0.09
CA PHE A 54 12.86 -6.54 -1.37
C PHE A 54 12.25 -5.70 -2.49
N ALA A 55 11.07 -5.12 -2.23
CA ALA A 55 10.38 -4.24 -3.17
C ALA A 55 11.24 -3.01 -3.53
N TYR A 56 11.92 -2.41 -2.55
CA TYR A 56 12.82 -1.29 -2.76
C TYR A 56 14.04 -1.66 -3.61
N GLY A 57 14.66 -2.81 -3.35
CA GLY A 57 15.78 -3.31 -4.16
C GLY A 57 15.39 -3.47 -5.64
N LEU A 58 14.20 -4.03 -5.87
CA LEU A 58 13.61 -4.16 -7.21
C LEU A 58 13.26 -2.81 -7.83
N ALA A 59 12.73 -1.88 -7.05
CA ALA A 59 12.43 -0.53 -7.50
C ALA A 59 13.68 0.16 -8.08
N LYS A 60 14.82 0.03 -7.39
CA LYS A 60 16.10 0.59 -7.86
C LYS A 60 16.61 -0.05 -9.13
N GLU A 61 16.43 -1.36 -9.29
CA GLU A 61 16.83 -2.07 -10.50
C GLU A 61 15.99 -1.63 -11.71
N ILE A 62 14.69 -1.42 -11.50
CA ILE A 62 13.75 -1.09 -12.56
C ILE A 62 13.78 0.41 -12.88
N PHE A 63 13.72 1.29 -11.90
CA PHE A 63 13.57 2.74 -12.14
C PHE A 63 14.90 3.51 -12.07
N GLY A 64 15.99 2.85 -11.65
CA GLY A 64 17.25 3.52 -11.34
C GLY A 64 17.22 4.20 -9.97
N LYS A 65 18.30 4.91 -9.60
CA LYS A 65 18.29 5.77 -8.40
C LYS A 65 17.44 7.01 -8.69
N CYS A 66 16.31 7.15 -8.00
CA CYS A 66 15.62 8.42 -7.91
C CYS A 66 16.09 9.18 -6.65
N SER A 67 15.83 10.48 -6.59
CA SER A 67 16.11 11.31 -5.41
C SER A 67 15.03 11.20 -4.33
N GLU A 68 14.06 10.29 -4.53
CA GLU A 68 12.89 10.14 -3.68
C GLU A 68 13.21 9.32 -2.42
N ASP A 69 12.37 9.47 -1.39
CA ASP A 69 12.49 8.67 -0.18
C ASP A 69 12.22 7.17 -0.46
N LYS A 70 12.82 6.30 0.37
CA LYS A 70 12.66 4.83 0.30
C LYS A 70 11.19 4.43 0.24
N SER A 71 10.34 5.09 1.03
CA SER A 71 8.91 4.81 1.07
C SER A 71 8.22 5.06 -0.28
N ALA A 72 8.56 6.16 -0.94
CA ALA A 72 7.99 6.53 -2.24
C ALA A 72 8.44 5.57 -3.36
N GLU A 73 9.72 5.17 -3.38
CA GLU A 73 10.23 4.21 -4.36
C GLU A 73 9.56 2.83 -4.18
N THR A 74 9.39 2.37 -2.94
CA THR A 74 8.67 1.13 -2.63
C THR A 74 7.21 1.20 -3.05
N ALA A 75 6.52 2.31 -2.74
CA ALA A 75 5.11 2.50 -3.14
C ALA A 75 4.95 2.51 -4.66
N ARG A 76 5.87 3.17 -5.38
CA ARG A 76 5.91 3.18 -6.85
C ARG A 76 6.07 1.78 -7.41
N PHE A 77 6.97 0.97 -6.84
CA PHE A 77 7.11 -0.43 -7.23
C PHE A 77 5.82 -1.22 -7.01
N LYS A 78 5.25 -1.20 -5.80
CA LYS A 78 4.03 -1.95 -5.47
C LYS A 78 2.88 -1.58 -6.39
N LEU A 79 2.68 -0.28 -6.63
CA LEU A 79 1.66 0.24 -7.52
C LEU A 79 1.87 -0.22 -8.96
N THR A 80 3.06 -0.02 -9.53
CA THR A 80 3.34 -0.38 -10.92
C THR A 80 3.31 -1.89 -11.15
N PHE A 81 3.77 -2.68 -10.18
CA PHE A 81 3.71 -4.13 -10.21
C PHE A 81 2.25 -4.60 -10.25
N SER A 82 1.40 -4.07 -9.36
CA SER A 82 -0.04 -4.36 -9.35
C SER A 82 -0.73 -3.94 -10.65
N LEU A 83 -0.48 -2.73 -11.15
CA LEU A 83 -1.08 -2.20 -12.39
C LEU A 83 -0.68 -2.97 -13.66
N CYS A 84 0.47 -3.64 -13.66
CA CYS A 84 0.93 -4.48 -14.77
C CYS A 84 0.54 -5.96 -14.59
N GLY A 85 -0.28 -6.29 -13.59
CA GLY A 85 -0.66 -7.66 -13.30
C GLY A 85 0.54 -8.53 -12.93
N GLY A 86 1.54 -7.95 -12.25
CA GLY A 86 2.82 -8.60 -11.94
C GLY A 86 2.65 -9.94 -11.23
N ALA A 87 1.66 -10.08 -10.35
CA ALA A 87 1.35 -11.32 -9.65
C ALA A 87 0.95 -12.49 -10.59
N GLY A 88 0.32 -12.19 -11.74
CA GLY A 88 0.00 -13.19 -12.75
C GLY A 88 1.19 -13.57 -13.65
N GLN A 89 2.28 -12.79 -13.61
CA GLN A 89 3.45 -12.96 -14.47
C GLN A 89 4.72 -13.36 -13.71
N CYS A 90 4.71 -13.27 -12.38
CA CYS A 90 5.87 -13.49 -11.52
C CYS A 90 5.43 -14.29 -10.29
N SER A 91 6.12 -15.40 -10.00
CA SER A 91 5.85 -16.16 -8.79
C SER A 91 6.37 -15.43 -7.54
N VAL A 92 5.82 -15.74 -6.37
CA VAL A 92 6.31 -15.18 -5.09
C VAL A 92 7.81 -15.45 -4.90
N LYS A 93 8.26 -16.66 -5.24
CA LYS A 93 9.67 -17.05 -5.15
C LYS A 93 10.56 -16.23 -6.08
N ASP A 94 10.10 -15.96 -7.29
CA ASP A 94 10.84 -15.15 -8.25
C ASP A 94 10.86 -13.68 -7.84
N LEU A 95 9.76 -13.15 -7.31
CA LEU A 95 9.69 -11.80 -6.74
C LEU A 95 10.75 -11.61 -5.64
N VAL A 96 10.77 -12.50 -4.65
CA VAL A 96 11.73 -12.44 -3.52
C VAL A 96 13.18 -12.61 -4.00
N LYS A 97 13.42 -13.42 -5.04
CA LYS A 97 14.76 -13.61 -5.65
C LYS A 97 15.15 -12.52 -6.65
N GLY A 98 14.30 -11.53 -6.86
CA GLY A 98 14.54 -10.43 -7.81
C GLY A 98 14.43 -10.82 -9.30
N LYS A 99 13.80 -11.95 -9.62
CA LYS A 99 13.74 -12.53 -10.97
C LYS A 99 12.50 -12.08 -11.75
N LEU A 100 12.34 -10.78 -11.96
CA LEU A 100 11.29 -10.26 -12.85
C LEU A 100 11.73 -10.40 -14.32
N SER A 101 10.78 -10.74 -15.20
CA SER A 101 11.02 -10.79 -16.63
C SER A 101 11.32 -9.40 -17.20
N ASP A 102 12.18 -9.32 -18.22
CA ASP A 102 12.52 -8.03 -18.85
C ASP A 102 11.30 -7.35 -19.48
N ALA A 103 10.34 -8.15 -19.96
CA ALA A 103 9.05 -7.66 -20.47
C ALA A 103 8.29 -6.91 -19.37
N LEU A 104 8.10 -7.52 -18.19
CA LEU A 104 7.42 -6.90 -17.06
C LEU A 104 8.17 -5.66 -16.56
N LYS A 105 9.51 -5.73 -16.46
CA LYS A 105 10.33 -4.55 -16.11
C LYS A 105 10.14 -3.41 -17.10
N SER A 106 10.07 -3.70 -18.40
CA SER A 106 9.83 -2.71 -19.45
C SER A 106 8.44 -2.08 -19.35
N GLU A 107 7.40 -2.88 -19.09
CA GLU A 107 6.04 -2.38 -18.87
C GLU A 107 5.95 -1.49 -17.64
N MET A 108 6.55 -1.91 -16.52
CA MET A 108 6.60 -1.12 -15.29
C MET A 108 7.32 0.22 -15.52
N LYS A 109 8.45 0.24 -16.25
CA LYS A 109 9.17 1.48 -16.62
C LYS A 109 8.31 2.45 -17.43
N LYS A 110 7.47 1.94 -18.33
CA LYS A 110 6.59 2.76 -19.18
C LYS A 110 5.43 3.38 -18.40
N ARG A 111 5.09 2.86 -17.22
CA ARG A 111 4.06 3.46 -16.37
C ARG A 111 4.58 4.78 -15.81
N ALA A 112 4.01 5.87 -16.30
CA ALA A 112 4.22 7.19 -15.72
C ALA A 112 3.52 7.26 -14.37
N VAL A 113 4.28 7.08 -13.29
CA VAL A 113 3.84 7.41 -11.94
C VAL A 113 4.43 8.77 -11.61
N ILE A 114 3.57 9.78 -11.54
CA ILE A 114 3.94 11.10 -11.04
C ILE A 114 3.59 11.09 -9.56
N ASN A 115 4.60 11.09 -8.69
CA ASN A 115 4.37 11.31 -7.28
C ASN A 115 3.83 12.73 -7.10
N ALA A 116 2.76 12.86 -6.33
CA ALA A 116 2.22 14.17 -6.00
C ALA A 116 3.31 14.99 -5.27
N PRO A 117 3.45 16.29 -5.58
CA PRO A 117 4.40 17.13 -4.88
C PRO A 117 4.07 17.19 -3.39
N GLU A 118 5.08 17.41 -2.55
CA GLU A 118 4.89 17.58 -1.12
C GLU A 118 3.85 18.68 -0.84
N TYR A 119 2.72 18.29 -0.27
CA TYR A 119 1.67 19.22 0.15
C TYR A 119 2.03 19.80 1.52
N ARG A 120 2.11 21.13 1.59
CA ARG A 120 2.13 21.83 2.88
C ARG A 120 0.70 22.10 3.30
N PHE A 121 0.30 21.53 4.43
CA PHE A 121 -0.94 21.89 5.07
C PHE A 121 -0.78 23.30 5.64
N GLU A 122 -1.46 24.27 5.04
CA GLU A 122 -1.63 25.59 5.63
C GLU A 122 -2.90 25.57 6.49
N GLU A 123 -2.86 26.17 7.67
CA GLU A 123 -4.03 26.27 8.55
C GLU A 123 -5.15 27.00 7.81
N MET A 124 -6.25 26.28 7.53
CA MET A 124 -7.45 26.90 7.00
C MET A 124 -8.03 27.83 8.07
N LYS A 125 -8.19 29.12 7.72
CA LYS A 125 -8.94 30.05 8.57
C LYS A 125 -10.34 29.50 8.83
N PRO A 126 -10.88 29.64 10.05
CA PRO A 126 -12.25 29.23 10.36
C PRO A 126 -13.21 29.81 9.33
N GLN A 127 -13.94 28.93 8.64
CA GLN A 127 -15.00 29.38 7.75
C GLN A 127 -16.17 29.85 8.59
N THR A 128 -16.61 31.09 8.36
CA THR A 128 -17.84 31.61 8.96
C THR A 128 -19.00 30.79 8.41
N ILE A 129 -19.70 30.07 9.28
CA ILE A 129 -20.96 29.43 8.91
C ILE A 129 -22.01 30.54 8.92
N ASP A 130 -22.58 30.86 7.77
CA ASP A 130 -23.71 31.79 7.70
C ASP A 130 -24.86 31.23 8.55
N GLU A 131 -25.40 32.05 9.46
CA GLU A 131 -26.55 31.67 10.27
C GLU A 131 -27.72 31.29 9.36
N VAL A 132 -28.11 30.02 9.40
CA VAL A 132 -29.23 29.56 8.58
C VAL A 132 -30.53 30.08 9.19
N HIS A 133 -31.06 31.15 8.57
CA HIS A 133 -32.21 31.93 9.07
C HIS A 133 -33.48 31.12 9.44
N TRP A 134 -33.63 29.87 8.98
CA TRP A 134 -34.80 29.04 9.32
C TRP A 134 -34.76 28.43 10.72
N ILE A 135 -33.57 28.23 11.31
CA ILE A 135 -33.45 27.67 12.67
C ILE A 135 -34.07 28.61 13.71
N ARG A 136 -33.87 29.93 13.55
CA ARG A 136 -34.50 30.97 14.38
C ARG A 136 -36.03 30.94 14.31
N LYS A 137 -36.60 30.59 13.14
CA LYS A 137 -38.05 30.46 12.94
C LYS A 137 -38.63 29.25 13.68
N MET A 138 -37.92 28.12 13.72
CA MET A 138 -38.39 26.93 14.43
C MET A 138 -38.43 27.13 15.95
N PHE A 139 -37.43 27.77 16.55
CA PHE A 139 -37.41 28.01 18.00
C PHE A 139 -38.33 29.15 18.48
N SER A 140 -38.78 30.04 17.58
CA SER A 140 -39.78 31.05 17.91
C SER A 140 -41.20 30.49 18.07
N ARG A 141 -41.48 29.29 17.53
CA ARG A 141 -42.77 28.61 17.67
C ARG A 141 -42.91 27.76 18.94
N PHE A 142 -41.81 27.45 19.63
CA PHE A 142 -41.83 26.72 20.89
C PHE A 142 -42.00 27.62 22.14
N LYS A 143 -42.16 28.94 21.95
CA LYS A 143 -42.46 29.91 23.01
C LYS A 143 -43.90 30.43 22.89
N LYS A 144 -44.87 29.53 22.91
CA LYS A 144 -46.28 29.80 23.21
C LYS A 144 -46.95 28.47 23.54
N ASP A 145 -46.83 28.07 24.80
CA ASP A 145 -47.95 27.94 25.75
C ASP A 145 -47.38 27.74 27.16
#